data_AF-A0A7R9UI83-F1
#
_entry.id   AF-A0A7R9UI83-F1
#
_cell.length_a   1.000
_cell.length_b   1.000
_cell.length_c   1.000
_cell.angle_alpha   90.00
_cell.angle_beta   90.00
_cell.angle_gamma   90.00
#
_symmetry.space_group_name_H-M   'P 1'
#
loop_
_entity.id
_entity.type
_entity.pdbx_description
1 polymer ?
#
loop_
_entity_poly.entity_id
_entity_poly.type
_entity_poly.pdbx_seq_one_letter_code
_entity_poly.pdbx_strand_id
1 'polypeptide(L)'
;AGFRVEDGPAMVESRVLSIQSHVVHGYVGNKAAVLPLQILGLEVDFINSVQFSNHTGYPKFTGERLGGDALGELVSGLRANGLIGYTHVLTGYIGAASFLRAVIATVKAVREAQPSAVYVCDPVLGDGGRLYVPEELVDIYREEVLPLASVLTPNHFEAELLTRSTIATEDDAFRACAALHARGVRTIVITP
;
A
#
# COMPACT_ATOMS: atom_id res chain seq x y z
N ALA A 1 -2.19 -10.67 -35.98
CA ALA A 1 -1.34 -9.69 -36.70
C ALA A 1 -0.62 -8.88 -35.63
N GLY A 2 0.69 -9.10 -35.49
CA GLY A 2 1.49 -8.49 -34.42
C GLY A 2 1.95 -7.09 -34.81
N PHE A 3 1.66 -6.12 -33.96
CA PHE A 3 2.37 -4.84 -33.95
C PHE A 3 3.55 -4.99 -33.00
N ARG A 4 4.77 -4.94 -33.55
CA ARG A 4 5.97 -4.62 -32.76
C ARG A 4 6.26 -3.15 -32.99
N VAL A 5 6.18 -2.37 -31.92
CA VAL A 5 6.76 -1.03 -31.88
C VAL A 5 8.26 -1.22 -31.63
N GLU A 6 9.10 -0.53 -32.39
CA GLU A 6 10.55 -0.55 -32.21
C GLU A 6 10.90 0.29 -30.99
N ASP A 7 11.50 -0.33 -29.97
CA ASP A 7 11.91 0.34 -28.75
C ASP A 7 13.27 1.02 -28.94
N GLY A 8 13.32 2.33 -28.66
CA GLY A 8 14.56 3.04 -28.31
C GLY A 8 15.18 2.46 -27.03
N PRO A 9 16.24 3.05 -26.44
CA PRO A 9 16.79 2.54 -25.19
C PRO A 9 15.66 2.49 -24.16
N ALA A 10 15.25 1.27 -23.78
CA ALA A 10 14.07 1.04 -22.98
C ALA A 10 14.25 1.69 -21.61
N MET A 11 13.73 2.90 -21.45
CA MET A 11 13.40 3.44 -20.15
C MET A 11 12.46 2.43 -19.54
N VAL A 12 12.87 1.79 -18.44
CA VAL A 12 11.99 0.86 -17.71
C VAL A 12 10.71 1.64 -17.40
N GLU A 13 9.62 1.31 -18.07
CA GLU A 13 8.34 1.98 -17.91
C GLU A 13 7.92 1.84 -16.44
N SER A 14 7.77 2.98 -15.75
CA SER A 14 7.44 2.99 -14.32
C SER A 14 6.01 2.48 -14.14
N ARG A 15 5.90 1.19 -13.84
CA ARG A 15 4.65 0.48 -13.57
C ARG A 15 4.39 0.31 -12.08
N VAL A 16 3.21 0.70 -11.63
CA VAL A 16 2.75 0.67 -10.25
C VAL A 16 1.69 -0.42 -10.08
N LEU A 17 1.84 -1.27 -9.06
CA LEU A 17 0.76 -2.11 -8.54
C LEU A 17 0.16 -1.44 -7.31
N SER A 18 -1.05 -0.89 -7.43
CA SER A 18 -1.77 -0.23 -6.35
C SER A 18 -2.73 -1.19 -5.64
N ILE A 19 -2.50 -1.48 -4.36
CA ILE A 19 -3.32 -2.39 -3.53
C ILE A 19 -3.98 -1.60 -2.39
N GLN A 20 -5.22 -1.16 -2.59
CA GLN A 20 -5.92 -0.24 -1.69
C GLN A 20 -7.43 -0.50 -1.67
N SER A 21 -8.20 0.27 -0.89
CA SER A 21 -9.66 0.22 -0.95
C SER A 21 -10.23 0.73 -2.27
N HIS A 22 -11.49 0.38 -2.55
CA HIS A 22 -12.29 1.02 -3.59
C HIS A 22 -13.72 1.27 -3.13
N VAL A 23 -14.29 2.39 -3.59
CA VAL A 23 -15.70 2.75 -3.37
C VAL A 23 -16.38 3.14 -4.68
N VAL A 24 -17.66 2.78 -4.84
CA VAL A 24 -18.45 3.19 -6.01
C VAL A 24 -18.74 4.70 -5.99
N HIS A 25 -19.21 5.23 -4.86
CA HIS A 25 -19.49 6.65 -4.65
C HIS A 25 -18.45 7.31 -3.74
N GLY A 26 -17.93 8.46 -4.14
CA GLY A 26 -16.81 9.16 -3.48
C GLY A 26 -15.45 8.88 -4.13
N TYR A 27 -14.40 9.44 -3.53
CA TYR A 27 -13.01 9.32 -3.99
C TYR A 27 -12.10 8.99 -2.80
N VAL A 28 -11.77 7.71 -2.67
CA VAL A 28 -10.78 7.18 -1.72
C VAL A 28 -10.07 5.98 -2.36
N GLY A 29 -8.93 5.57 -1.79
CA GLY A 29 -8.18 4.40 -2.21
C GLY A 29 -7.81 4.45 -3.70
N ASN A 30 -7.92 3.32 -4.40
CA ASN A 30 -7.59 3.19 -5.82
C ASN A 30 -8.35 4.19 -6.70
N LYS A 31 -9.59 4.53 -6.36
CA LYS A 31 -10.38 5.50 -7.14
C LYS A 31 -9.81 6.93 -7.06
N ALA A 32 -9.10 7.26 -5.97
CA ALA A 32 -8.41 8.53 -5.83
C ALA A 32 -6.96 8.48 -6.32
N ALA A 33 -6.30 7.32 -6.23
CA ALA A 33 -4.88 7.18 -6.53
C ALA A 33 -4.57 6.98 -8.03
N VAL A 34 -5.40 6.21 -8.75
CA VAL A 34 -5.07 5.74 -10.11
C VAL A 34 -4.96 6.89 -11.12
N LEU A 35 -5.96 7.77 -11.17
CA LEU A 35 -6.00 8.85 -12.17
C LEU A 35 -4.81 9.83 -12.03
N PRO A 36 -4.47 10.36 -10.82
CA PRO A 36 -3.29 11.20 -10.67
C PRO A 36 -1.99 10.52 -11.11
N LEU A 37 -1.80 9.24 -10.76
CA LEU A 37 -0.61 8.49 -11.17
C LEU A 37 -0.53 8.35 -12.70
N GLN A 38 -1.64 8.04 -13.36
CA GLN A 38 -1.69 7.93 -14.82
C GLN A 38 -1.45 9.27 -15.52
N ILE A 39 -1.97 10.38 -14.98
CA ILE A 39 -1.69 11.73 -15.51
C ILE A 39 -0.20 12.07 -15.42
N LEU A 40 0.50 11.54 -14.42
CA LEU A 40 1.95 11.69 -14.25
C LEU A 40 2.77 10.75 -15.16
N GLY A 41 2.12 9.99 -16.04
CA GLY A 41 2.79 9.08 -17.00
C GLY A 41 3.20 7.74 -16.41
N LEU A 42 2.62 7.33 -15.28
CA LEU A 42 2.83 6.01 -14.70
C LEU A 42 1.77 5.03 -15.21
N GLU A 43 2.21 3.83 -15.57
CA GLU A 43 1.29 2.72 -15.83
C GLU A 43 0.82 2.15 -14.48
N VAL A 44 -0.49 1.97 -14.31
CA VAL A 44 -1.07 1.58 -13.01
C VAL A 44 -2.02 0.41 -13.18
N ASP A 45 -1.64 -0.72 -12.61
CA ASP A 45 -2.55 -1.82 -12.32
C ASP A 45 -3.01 -1.69 -10.87
N PHE A 46 -4.25 -2.09 -10.58
CA PHE A 46 -4.77 -1.99 -9.22
C PHE A 46 -5.54 -3.24 -8.78
N ILE A 47 -5.41 -3.56 -7.51
CA ILE A 47 -6.16 -4.61 -6.82
C ILE A 47 -6.87 -3.98 -5.63
N ASN A 48 -8.16 -4.26 -5.49
CA ASN A 48 -8.95 -3.71 -4.40
C ASN A 48 -8.80 -4.59 -3.15
N SER A 49 -8.67 -4.00 -1.97
CA SER A 49 -8.75 -4.70 -0.67
C SER A 49 -10.19 -4.79 -0.16
N VAL A 50 -11.02 -3.84 -0.58
CA VAL A 50 -12.46 -3.80 -0.36
C VAL A 50 -13.15 -3.22 -1.58
N GLN A 51 -14.38 -3.67 -1.83
CA GLN A 51 -15.27 -3.13 -2.85
C GLN A 51 -16.56 -2.67 -2.18
N PHE A 52 -16.63 -1.40 -1.81
CA PHE A 52 -17.79 -0.84 -1.09
C PHE A 52 -18.63 0.13 -1.93
N SER A 53 -19.87 0.35 -1.52
CA SER A 53 -20.77 1.35 -2.13
C SER A 53 -20.25 2.79 -1.93
N ASN A 54 -19.69 3.08 -0.76
CA ASN A 54 -19.21 4.39 -0.31
C ASN A 54 -18.27 4.19 0.88
N HIS A 55 -17.55 5.25 1.31
CA HIS A 55 -16.66 5.14 2.47
C HIS A 55 -17.46 5.00 3.78
N THR A 56 -16.79 4.47 4.80
CA THR A 56 -17.37 4.09 6.11
C THR A 56 -17.77 5.28 7.00
N GLY A 57 -17.50 6.51 6.56
CA GLY A 57 -17.94 7.74 7.25
C GLY A 57 -19.41 8.07 7.02
N TYR A 58 -20.07 7.41 6.07
CA TYR A 58 -21.51 7.53 5.87
C TYR A 58 -22.29 6.68 6.88
N PRO A 59 -23.57 7.02 7.19
CA PRO A 59 -24.40 6.23 8.10
C PRO A 59 -24.63 4.77 7.67
N LYS A 60 -24.56 4.48 6.36
CA LYS A 60 -24.72 3.14 5.79
C LYS A 60 -23.72 2.95 4.66
N PHE A 61 -23.21 1.73 4.54
CA PHE A 61 -22.45 1.25 3.40
C PHE A 61 -22.69 -0.25 3.25
N THR A 62 -22.40 -0.80 2.06
CA THR A 62 -22.42 -2.24 1.80
C THR A 62 -21.30 -2.62 0.86
N GLY A 63 -21.03 -3.91 0.72
CA GLY A 63 -20.07 -4.48 -0.21
C GLY A 63 -19.17 -5.51 0.44
N GLU A 64 -18.04 -5.79 -0.19
CA GLU A 64 -17.18 -6.92 0.14
C GLU A 64 -15.83 -6.49 0.66
N ARG A 65 -15.33 -7.22 1.66
CA ARG A 65 -13.93 -7.18 2.10
C ARG A 65 -13.22 -8.41 1.57
N LEU A 66 -12.15 -8.20 0.81
CA LEU A 66 -11.41 -9.27 0.19
C LEU A 66 -10.43 -9.91 1.20
N GLY A 67 -10.33 -11.23 1.15
CA GLY A 67 -9.39 -12.02 1.95
C GLY A 67 -8.06 -12.25 1.23
N GLY A 68 -7.07 -12.78 1.97
CA GLY A 68 -5.75 -13.07 1.42
C GLY A 68 -5.76 -14.00 0.19
N ASP A 69 -6.65 -15.00 0.18
CA ASP A 69 -6.75 -15.96 -0.93
C ASP A 69 -7.13 -15.28 -2.26
N ALA A 70 -8.04 -14.31 -2.22
CA ALA A 70 -8.46 -13.56 -3.41
C ALA A 70 -7.30 -12.72 -4.00
N LEU A 71 -6.47 -12.08 -3.15
CA LEU A 71 -5.26 -11.41 -3.61
C LEU A 71 -4.25 -12.40 -4.18
N GLY A 72 -4.06 -13.53 -3.50
CA GLY A 72 -3.14 -14.58 -3.92
C GLY A 72 -3.48 -15.16 -5.29
N GLU A 73 -4.76 -15.38 -5.57
CA GLU A 73 -5.25 -15.87 -6.87
C GLU A 73 -4.92 -14.90 -8.00
N LEU A 74 -5.21 -13.61 -7.83
CA LEU A 74 -4.89 -12.58 -8.83
C LEU A 74 -3.39 -12.48 -9.08
N VAL A 75 -2.58 -12.44 -8.03
CA VAL A 75 -1.12 -12.34 -8.11
C VAL A 75 -0.51 -13.60 -8.75
N SER A 76 -1.08 -14.78 -8.48
CA SER A 76 -0.71 -16.03 -9.16
C SER A 76 -1.00 -15.95 -10.67
N GLY A 77 -2.18 -15.43 -11.06
CA GLY A 77 -2.53 -15.20 -12.46
C GLY A 77 -1.57 -14.24 -13.17
N LEU A 78 -1.15 -13.16 -12.51
CA LEU A 78 -0.13 -12.24 -13.04
C LEU A 78 1.22 -12.95 -13.21
N ARG A 79 1.66 -13.72 -12.20
CA ARG A 79 2.91 -14.52 -12.26
C ARG A 79 2.90 -15.51 -13.41
N ALA A 80 1.80 -16.24 -13.60
CA ALA A 80 1.67 -17.25 -14.65
C ALA A 80 1.84 -16.67 -16.06
N ASN A 81 1.53 -15.39 -16.24
CA ASN A 81 1.69 -14.67 -17.51
C ASN A 81 2.97 -13.82 -17.59
N GLY A 82 3.84 -13.87 -16.57
CA GLY A 82 5.07 -13.06 -16.53
C GLY A 82 4.83 -11.56 -16.30
N LEU A 83 3.68 -11.18 -15.74
CA LEU A 83 3.23 -9.79 -15.60
C LEU A 83 3.58 -9.14 -14.25
N ILE A 84 4.29 -9.83 -13.36
CA ILE A 84 4.58 -9.33 -11.99
C ILE A 84 5.76 -8.34 -11.91
N GLY A 85 6.36 -7.95 -13.04
CA GLY A 85 7.51 -7.04 -13.12
C GLY A 85 7.21 -5.58 -12.79
N TYR A 86 6.61 -5.31 -11.63
CA TYR A 86 6.28 -3.96 -11.17
C TYR A 86 7.50 -3.22 -10.63
N THR A 87 7.63 -1.95 -11.00
CA THR A 87 8.67 -1.06 -10.46
C THR A 87 8.29 -0.48 -9.10
N HIS A 88 7.00 -0.36 -8.82
CA HIS A 88 6.47 0.18 -7.58
C HIS A 88 5.30 -0.67 -7.10
N VAL A 89 5.20 -0.85 -5.79
CA VAL A 89 3.99 -1.32 -5.10
C VAL A 89 3.51 -0.20 -4.20
N LEU A 90 2.23 0.15 -4.28
CA LEU A 90 1.60 1.18 -3.44
C LEU A 90 0.48 0.52 -2.64
N THR A 91 0.54 0.60 -1.31
CA THR A 91 -0.52 0.07 -0.43
C THR A 91 -1.18 1.19 0.35
N GLY A 92 -2.44 0.97 0.72
CA GLY A 92 -3.25 1.87 1.55
C GLY A 92 -4.18 1.04 2.45
N TYR A 93 -5.45 1.44 2.57
CA TYR A 93 -6.41 0.73 3.43
C TYR A 93 -6.47 -0.78 3.19
N ILE A 94 -6.18 -1.55 4.24
CA ILE A 94 -6.29 -3.01 4.31
C ILE A 94 -7.07 -3.37 5.57
N GLY A 95 -8.21 -4.03 5.40
CA GLY A 95 -9.13 -4.30 6.51
C GLY A 95 -9.01 -5.68 7.17
N ALA A 96 -8.07 -6.52 6.72
CA ALA A 96 -7.93 -7.90 7.20
C ALA A 96 -6.46 -8.35 7.28
N ALA A 97 -6.10 -9.03 8.37
CA ALA A 97 -4.75 -9.55 8.58
C ALA A 97 -4.31 -10.57 7.51
N SER A 98 -5.23 -11.44 7.05
CA SER A 98 -4.93 -12.39 5.97
C SER A 98 -4.59 -11.68 4.66
N PHE A 99 -5.28 -10.59 4.35
CA PHE A 99 -5.00 -9.76 3.18
C PHE A 99 -3.66 -9.04 3.31
N LEU A 100 -3.34 -8.48 4.49
CA LEU A 100 -2.05 -7.82 4.74
C LEU A 100 -0.87 -8.79 4.57
N ARG A 101 -0.99 -10.03 5.05
CA ARG A 101 0.04 -11.07 4.84
C ARG A 101 0.16 -11.48 3.38
N ALA A 102 -0.94 -11.53 2.64
CA ALA A 102 -0.89 -11.72 1.20
C ALA A 102 -0.19 -10.54 0.48
N VAL A 103 -0.41 -9.29 0.93
CA VAL A 103 0.33 -8.12 0.43
C VAL A 103 1.83 -8.24 0.69
N ILE A 104 2.23 -8.68 1.89
CA ILE A 104 3.65 -8.96 2.21
C ILE A 104 4.25 -9.99 1.24
N ALA A 105 3.52 -11.08 0.96
CA ALA A 105 3.94 -12.08 -0.02
C ALA A 105 4.05 -11.49 -1.43
N THR A 106 3.12 -10.63 -1.83
CA THR A 106 3.13 -9.93 -3.12
C THR A 106 4.31 -8.97 -3.25
N VAL A 107 4.66 -8.21 -2.21
CA VAL A 107 5.84 -7.32 -2.23
C VAL A 107 7.13 -8.12 -2.41
N LYS A 108 7.26 -9.26 -1.72
CA LYS A 108 8.39 -10.17 -1.89
C LYS A 108 8.44 -10.75 -3.31
N ALA A 109 7.30 -11.18 -3.82
CA ALA A 109 7.13 -11.68 -5.19
C ALA A 109 7.55 -10.68 -6.27
N VAL A 110 7.13 -9.42 -6.11
CA VAL A 110 7.51 -8.33 -7.01
C VAL A 110 9.01 -8.09 -6.94
N ARG A 111 9.63 -8.13 -5.75
CA ARG A 111 11.08 -7.96 -5.60
C ARG A 111 11.90 -9.12 -6.14
N GLU A 112 11.38 -10.34 -6.12
CA GLU A 112 12.01 -11.49 -6.78
C GLU A 112 12.12 -11.26 -8.31
N ALA A 113 11.06 -10.70 -8.91
CA ALA A 113 11.03 -10.41 -10.34
C ALA A 113 11.72 -9.08 -10.71
N GLN A 114 11.66 -8.08 -9.81
CA GLN A 114 12.22 -6.75 -9.97
C GLN A 114 12.91 -6.29 -8.67
N PRO A 115 14.20 -6.62 -8.46
CA PRO A 115 14.90 -6.37 -7.20
C PRO A 115 14.97 -4.90 -6.76
N SER A 116 14.88 -3.96 -7.70
CA SER A 116 14.85 -2.52 -7.41
C SER A 116 13.46 -1.98 -7.08
N ALA A 117 12.43 -2.83 -6.99
CA ALA A 117 11.06 -2.38 -6.78
C ALA A 117 10.88 -1.60 -5.47
N VAL A 118 10.29 -0.41 -5.58
CA VAL A 118 10.01 0.48 -4.46
C VAL A 118 8.66 0.11 -3.85
N TYR A 119 8.64 -0.14 -2.55
CA TYR A 119 7.40 -0.34 -1.83
C TYR A 119 7.02 0.94 -1.06
N VAL A 120 5.94 1.57 -1.48
CA VAL A 120 5.31 2.73 -0.82
C VAL A 120 4.15 2.23 0.02
N CYS A 121 4.27 2.38 1.33
CA CYS A 121 3.31 1.89 2.32
C CYS A 121 2.60 3.05 2.99
N ASP A 122 1.30 3.18 2.76
CA ASP A 122 0.39 4.02 3.56
C ASP A 122 -0.31 3.12 4.60
N PRO A 123 0.14 3.13 5.88
CA PRO A 123 -0.30 2.20 6.90
C PRO A 123 -1.63 2.66 7.51
N VAL A 124 -2.69 2.73 6.69
CA VAL A 124 -4.02 3.23 7.08
C VAL A 124 -4.61 2.39 8.23
N LEU A 125 -4.35 2.80 9.47
CA LEU A 125 -4.75 2.10 10.69
C LEU A 125 -5.87 2.86 11.41
N GLY A 126 -5.85 4.19 11.34
CA GLY A 126 -6.75 5.03 12.13
C GLY A 126 -6.37 6.49 12.13
N ASP A 127 -7.21 7.32 12.76
CA ASP A 127 -6.95 8.74 12.96
C ASP A 127 -7.76 9.23 14.19
N GLY A 128 -7.41 10.39 14.75
CA GLY A 128 -8.13 11.02 15.87
C GLY A 128 -8.19 10.15 17.13
N GLY A 129 -7.17 9.31 17.36
CA GLY A 129 -7.11 8.40 18.50
C GLY A 129 -7.93 7.11 18.35
N ARG A 130 -8.42 6.79 17.14
CA ARG A 130 -9.30 5.63 16.91
C ARG A 130 -8.80 4.77 15.75
N LEU A 131 -8.74 3.46 15.99
CA LEU A 131 -8.47 2.47 14.95
C LEU A 131 -9.69 2.25 14.05
N TYR A 132 -9.45 2.13 12.74
CA TYR A 132 -10.43 1.72 11.73
C TYR A 132 -10.33 0.24 11.38
N VAL A 133 -9.28 -0.42 11.86
CA VAL A 133 -8.92 -1.80 11.55
C VAL A 133 -8.70 -2.61 12.83
N PRO A 134 -8.72 -3.95 12.76
CA PRO A 134 -8.37 -4.79 13.90
C PRO A 134 -6.97 -4.47 14.46
N GLU A 135 -6.84 -4.49 15.79
CA GLU A 135 -5.59 -4.15 16.50
C GLU A 135 -4.41 -5.04 16.08
N GLU A 136 -4.66 -6.31 15.73
CA GLU A 136 -3.63 -7.23 15.25
C GLU A 136 -2.88 -6.73 13.99
N LEU A 137 -3.48 -5.84 13.18
CA LEU A 137 -2.81 -5.27 12.02
C LEU A 137 -1.65 -4.38 12.44
N VAL A 138 -1.74 -3.69 13.59
CA VAL A 138 -0.66 -2.81 14.08
C VAL A 138 0.62 -3.60 14.25
N ASP A 139 0.54 -4.79 14.87
CA ASP A 139 1.71 -5.65 15.08
C ASP A 139 2.23 -6.24 13.76
N ILE A 140 1.35 -6.60 12.82
CA ILE A 140 1.78 -7.06 11.49
C ILE A 140 2.53 -5.94 10.74
N TYR A 141 2.02 -4.70 10.79
CA TYR A 141 2.72 -3.57 10.18
C TYR A 141 4.11 -3.39 10.77
N ARG A 142 4.19 -3.35 12.10
CA ARG A 142 5.45 -3.16 12.83
C ARG A 142 6.48 -4.25 12.52
N GLU A 143 6.07 -5.51 12.65
CA GLU A 143 6.98 -6.65 12.63
C GLU A 143 7.25 -7.19 11.24
N GLU A 144 6.29 -7.13 10.33
CA GLU A 144 6.38 -7.74 9.00
C GLU A 144 6.46 -6.72 7.85
N VAL A 145 5.78 -5.56 7.95
CA VAL A 145 5.70 -4.58 6.84
C VAL A 145 6.84 -3.55 6.89
N LEU A 146 7.15 -2.98 8.05
CA LEU A 146 8.21 -1.96 8.18
C LEU A 146 9.56 -2.40 7.59
N PRO A 147 10.04 -3.65 7.80
CA PRO A 147 11.29 -4.12 7.18
C PRO A 147 11.26 -4.17 5.66
N LEU A 148 10.07 -4.15 5.06
CA LEU A 148 9.89 -4.21 3.61
C LEU A 148 9.63 -2.82 3.01
N ALA A 149 9.07 -1.87 3.74
CA ALA A 149 8.70 -0.57 3.22
C ALA A 149 9.93 0.25 2.80
N SER A 150 9.93 0.75 1.57
CA SER A 150 10.93 1.73 1.10
C SER A 150 10.55 3.14 1.48
N VAL A 151 9.25 3.44 1.33
CA VAL A 151 8.63 4.71 1.71
C VAL A 151 7.46 4.38 2.64
N LEU A 152 7.34 5.12 3.74
CA LEU A 152 6.22 5.02 4.67
C LEU A 152 5.55 6.39 4.80
N THR A 153 4.22 6.45 4.75
CA THR A 153 3.46 7.70 4.83
C THR A 153 2.42 7.68 5.96
N PRO A 154 2.82 7.49 7.23
CA PRO A 154 1.86 7.44 8.32
C PRO A 154 1.37 8.85 8.66
N ASN A 155 0.12 8.96 9.13
CA ASN A 155 -0.27 10.14 9.89
C ASN A 155 0.36 10.14 11.30
N HIS A 156 0.15 11.22 12.05
CA HIS A 156 0.66 11.35 13.41
C HIS A 156 0.26 10.17 14.32
N PHE A 157 -1.03 9.83 14.38
CA PHE A 157 -1.55 8.75 15.23
C PHE A 157 -0.98 7.37 14.83
N GLU A 158 -0.85 7.12 13.53
CA GLU A 158 -0.25 5.91 12.98
C GLU A 158 1.24 5.81 13.32
N ALA A 159 1.98 6.93 13.27
CA ALA A 159 3.37 6.97 13.68
C ALA A 159 3.52 6.61 15.17
N GLU A 160 2.63 7.10 16.04
CA GLU A 160 2.62 6.72 17.46
C GLU A 160 2.38 5.21 17.65
N LEU A 161 1.41 4.63 16.93
CA LEU A 161 1.13 3.19 16.97
C LEU A 161 2.33 2.35 16.50
N LEU A 162 2.93 2.75 15.36
CA LEU A 162 4.05 2.04 14.75
C LEU A 162 5.35 2.17 15.53
N THR A 163 5.50 3.21 16.37
CA THR A 163 6.68 3.40 17.22
C THR A 163 6.44 3.07 18.68
N ARG A 164 5.17 2.90 19.11
CA ARG A 164 4.76 2.81 20.52
C ARG A 164 5.32 3.97 21.35
N SER A 165 5.36 5.16 20.76
CA SER A 165 5.89 6.37 21.36
C SER A 165 4.92 7.52 21.13
N THR A 166 4.71 8.36 22.14
CA THR A 166 3.89 9.57 22.00
C THR A 166 4.64 10.65 21.23
N ILE A 167 3.93 11.38 20.37
CA ILE A 167 4.48 12.49 19.59
C ILE A 167 3.73 13.77 19.98
N ALA A 168 4.33 14.58 20.85
CA ALA A 168 3.76 15.85 21.29
C ALA A 168 4.48 17.07 20.68
N THR A 169 5.69 16.85 20.17
CA THR A 169 6.59 17.88 19.66
C THR A 169 7.22 17.45 18.34
N GLU A 170 7.77 18.40 17.60
CA GLU A 170 8.55 18.12 16.39
C GLU A 170 9.76 17.22 16.68
N ASP A 171 10.41 17.41 17.83
CA ASP A 171 11.51 16.54 18.27
C ASP A 171 11.05 15.10 18.53
N ASP A 172 9.84 14.89 19.05
CA ASP A 172 9.26 13.53 19.15
C ASP A 172 9.04 12.91 17.77
N ALA A 173 8.56 13.71 16.80
CA ALA A 173 8.37 13.24 15.43
C ALA A 173 9.70 12.80 14.78
N PHE A 174 10.79 13.55 15.00
CA PHE A 174 12.13 13.13 14.56
C PHE A 174 12.61 11.85 15.26
N ARG A 175 12.33 11.68 16.56
CA ARG A 175 12.63 10.42 17.27
C ARG A 175 11.82 9.24 16.72
N ALA A 176 10.55 9.46 16.42
CA ALA A 176 9.69 8.46 15.80
C ALA A 176 10.22 8.05 14.42
N CYS A 177 10.61 9.02 13.58
CA CYS A 177 11.27 8.75 12.30
C CYS A 177 12.56 7.95 12.48
N ALA A 178 13.41 8.29 13.46
CA ALA A 178 14.63 7.54 13.74
C ALA A 178 14.34 6.08 14.13
N ALA A 179 13.31 5.85 14.95
CA ALA A 179 12.87 4.50 15.31
C ALA A 179 12.37 3.71 14.10
N LEU A 180 11.62 4.34 13.20
CA LEU A 180 11.12 3.73 11.96
C LEU A 180 12.26 3.45 10.96
N HIS A 181 13.25 4.34 10.86
CA HIS A 181 14.46 4.11 10.06
C HIS A 181 15.24 2.88 10.57
N ALA A 182 15.34 2.70 11.89
CA ALA A 182 15.97 1.52 12.49
C ALA A 182 15.23 0.21 12.17
N ARG A 183 13.96 0.27 11.75
CA ARG A 183 13.17 -0.88 11.28
C ARG A 183 13.38 -1.19 9.79
N GLY A 184 14.11 -0.36 9.04
CA GLY A 184 14.46 -0.59 7.63
C GLY A 184 13.85 0.41 6.63
N VAL A 185 12.97 1.32 7.08
CA VAL A 185 12.34 2.30 6.20
C VAL A 185 13.34 3.38 5.80
N ARG A 186 13.43 3.70 4.51
CA ARG A 186 14.40 4.70 4.00
C ARG A 186 13.84 6.10 3.96
N THR A 187 12.59 6.25 3.54
CA THR A 187 11.92 7.55 3.43
C THR A 187 10.64 7.53 4.23
N ILE A 188 10.42 8.56 5.05
CA ILE A 188 9.22 8.69 5.89
C ILE A 188 8.62 10.06 5.64
N VAL A 189 7.32 10.11 5.40
CA VAL A 189 6.55 11.35 5.29
C VAL A 189 5.44 11.30 6.33
N ILE A 190 5.65 11.94 7.47
CA ILE A 190 4.60 12.07 8.49
C ILE A 190 3.59 13.12 8.00
N THR A 191 2.34 12.73 7.87
CA THR A 191 1.23 13.63 7.56
C THR A 191 0.53 14.10 8.83
N PRO A 192 -0.24 15.22 8.77
CA PRO A 192 -1.04 15.69 9.90
C PRO A 192 -1.95 14.60 10.48
#